data_AF-A0A3B8ZL84-F1
#
_entry.id   AF-A0A3B8ZL84-F1
#
_cell.length_a   1.000
_cell.length_b   1.000
_cell.length_c   1.000
_cell.angle_alpha   90.00
_cell.angle_beta   90.00
_cell.angle_gamma   90.00
#
_symmetry.space_group_name_H-M   'P 1'
#
loop_
_entity.id
_entity.type
_entity.pdbx_description
1 polymer ?
#
loop_
_entity_poly.entity_id
_entity_poly.type
_entity_poly.pdbx_seq_one_letter_code
_entity_poly.pdbx_strand_id
1 'polypeptide(L)'
;MTRILNQAAMVCELTARANAYEKRFKGAKVWEGRKWEYANLLELNQEDSNYTQIDERASWFYEAIGNTSGMQGRIVGFGQVYLEPARDKSGAWLDGAKYYRLRVPPNAPVKQFRSFTL
;
A
#
# COMPACT_ATOMS: atom_id res chain seq x y z
N MET A 1 -28.34 -4.20 20.41
CA MET A 1 -26.96 -4.51 19.98
C MET A 1 -26.71 -4.16 18.51
N THR A 2 -27.58 -4.55 17.58
CA THR A 2 -27.46 -4.32 16.12
C THR A 2 -27.16 -2.88 15.72
N ARG A 3 -27.82 -1.89 16.36
CA ARG A 3 -27.58 -0.46 16.05
C ARG A 3 -26.11 -0.05 16.22
N ILE A 4 -25.48 -0.48 17.31
CA ILE A 4 -24.09 -0.11 17.64
C ILE A 4 -23.14 -0.83 16.68
N LEU A 5 -23.37 -2.11 16.39
CA LEU A 5 -22.53 -2.87 15.45
C LEU A 5 -22.59 -2.30 14.03
N ASN A 6 -23.76 -1.87 13.56
CA ASN A 6 -23.89 -1.23 12.24
C ASN A 6 -23.15 0.13 12.19
N GLN A 7 -23.26 0.92 13.25
CA GLN A 7 -22.50 2.19 13.36
C GLN A 7 -20.99 1.93 13.39
N ALA A 8 -20.55 0.94 14.15
CA ALA A 8 -19.15 0.54 14.21
C ALA A 8 -18.64 0.09 12.84
N ALA A 9 -19.39 -0.74 12.12
CA ALA A 9 -19.02 -1.18 10.78
C ALA A 9 -18.82 -0.01 9.80
N MET A 10 -19.72 0.98 9.81
CA MET A 10 -19.59 2.17 8.95
C MET A 10 -18.35 3.00 9.30
N VAL A 11 -18.09 3.24 10.59
CA VAL A 11 -16.93 4.03 11.02
C VAL A 11 -15.63 3.28 10.77
N CYS A 12 -15.56 2.01 11.13
CA CYS A 12 -14.36 1.19 10.94
C CYS A 12 -14.01 1.02 9.46
N GLU A 13 -15.00 0.93 8.58
CA GLU A 13 -14.79 0.89 7.14
C GLU A 13 -14.10 2.18 6.62
N LEU A 14 -14.56 3.35 7.06
CA LEU A 14 -13.92 4.62 6.71
C LEU A 14 -12.50 4.73 7.29
N THR A 15 -12.31 4.27 8.52
CA THR A 15 -11.00 4.23 9.18
C THR A 15 -10.04 3.30 8.44
N ALA A 16 -10.50 2.12 8.02
CA ALA A 16 -9.69 1.15 7.27
C ALA A 16 -9.22 1.74 5.93
N ARG A 17 -10.11 2.39 5.17
CA ARG A 17 -9.75 3.10 3.93
C ARG A 17 -8.72 4.20 4.17
N ALA A 18 -8.92 5.01 5.20
CA ALA A 18 -8.00 6.10 5.51
C ALA A 18 -6.61 5.57 5.88
N ASN A 19 -6.55 4.47 6.63
CA ASN A 19 -5.31 3.79 6.99
C ASN A 19 -4.64 3.08 5.79
N ALA A 20 -5.43 2.52 4.88
CA ALA A 20 -4.94 1.85 3.67
C ALA A 20 -4.35 2.84 2.66
N TYR A 21 -5.06 3.92 2.34
CA TYR A 21 -4.73 4.80 1.21
C TYR A 21 -3.99 6.10 1.59
N GLU A 22 -3.86 6.39 2.89
CA GLU A 22 -3.07 7.49 3.41
C GLU A 22 -2.15 6.98 4.53
N LYS A 23 -1.24 6.08 4.14
CA LYS A 23 -0.33 5.38 5.05
C LYS A 23 0.52 6.40 5.83
N ARG A 24 0.49 6.30 7.16
CA ARG A 24 1.28 7.15 8.08
C ARG A 24 2.51 6.42 8.63
N PHE A 25 2.81 5.25 8.07
CA PHE A 25 3.88 4.39 8.53
C PHE A 25 5.25 4.98 8.18
N LYS A 26 6.21 4.79 9.08
CA LYS A 26 7.59 5.17 8.81
C LYS A 26 8.11 4.31 7.65
N GLY A 27 8.70 4.96 6.64
CA GLY A 27 9.27 4.27 5.48
C GLY A 27 8.27 3.90 4.38
N ALA A 28 7.00 4.33 4.46
CA ALA A 28 6.02 4.07 3.40
C ALA A 28 6.40 4.73 2.07
N LYS A 29 6.97 5.94 2.09
CA LYS A 29 7.32 6.67 0.86
C LYS A 29 8.54 6.05 0.17
N VAL A 30 8.40 5.75 -1.13
CA VAL A 30 9.49 5.20 -1.94
C VAL A 30 10.45 6.30 -2.40
N TRP A 31 9.91 7.43 -2.85
CA TRP A 31 10.69 8.56 -3.36
C TRP A 31 10.17 9.86 -2.79
N GLU A 32 11.07 10.69 -2.27
CA GLU A 32 10.74 12.02 -1.78
C GLU A 32 10.08 12.88 -2.87
N GLY A 33 9.05 13.63 -2.47
CA GLY A 33 8.26 14.47 -3.37
C GLY A 33 7.32 13.72 -4.33
N ARG A 34 7.36 12.38 -4.39
CA ARG A 34 6.42 11.56 -5.19
C ARG A 34 5.31 10.98 -4.32
N LYS A 35 4.25 10.48 -4.96
CA LYS A 35 3.08 9.86 -4.28
C LYS A 35 3.12 8.33 -4.30
N TRP A 36 4.29 7.76 -4.52
CA TRP A 36 4.48 6.31 -4.54
C TRP A 36 4.83 5.81 -3.14
N GLU A 37 4.08 4.81 -2.70
CA GLU A 37 4.25 4.17 -1.41
C GLU A 37 4.51 2.66 -1.60
N TYR A 38 5.23 2.05 -0.66
CA TYR A 38 5.29 0.60 -0.55
C TYR A 38 3.94 0.09 -0.05
N ALA A 39 3.33 -0.82 -0.81
CA ALA A 39 2.03 -1.39 -0.43
C ALA A 39 2.17 -2.31 0.80
N ASN A 40 3.22 -3.15 0.82
CA ASN A 40 3.45 -4.12 1.89
C ASN A 40 4.61 -3.69 2.80
N LEU A 41 4.25 -3.24 4.02
CA LEU A 41 5.17 -2.96 5.12
C LEU A 41 5.01 -3.92 6.30
N LEU A 42 4.18 -4.96 6.13
CA LEU A 42 3.88 -5.92 7.17
C LEU A 42 4.99 -6.99 7.28
N GLU A 43 5.47 -7.21 8.50
CA GLU A 43 6.35 -8.33 8.81
C GLU A 43 5.59 -9.65 8.80
N LEU A 44 6.29 -10.75 8.49
CA LEU A 44 5.66 -12.07 8.38
C LEU A 44 5.03 -12.54 9.69
N ASN A 45 5.61 -12.16 10.82
CA ASN A 45 5.07 -12.43 12.15
C ASN A 45 4.17 -11.30 12.67
N GLN A 46 3.97 -10.22 11.91
CA GLN A 46 3.17 -9.05 12.26
C GLN A 46 3.66 -8.29 13.50
N GLU A 47 4.96 -8.38 13.82
CA GLU A 47 5.57 -7.69 14.95
C GLU A 47 6.69 -6.78 14.44
N ASP A 48 6.63 -5.51 14.83
CA ASP A 48 7.79 -4.62 14.80
C ASP A 48 8.62 -4.81 16.10
N SER A 49 9.77 -4.17 16.16
CA SER A 49 10.65 -4.12 17.34
C SER A 49 9.95 -3.74 18.65
N ASN A 50 8.90 -2.92 18.60
CA ASN A 50 8.26 -2.36 19.80
C ASN A 50 6.72 -2.52 19.85
N TYR A 51 6.08 -3.07 18.82
CA TYR A 51 4.62 -3.15 18.76
C TYR A 51 4.13 -4.19 17.74
N THR A 52 2.94 -4.73 17.97
CA THR A 52 2.22 -5.53 16.98
C THR A 52 1.67 -4.64 15.87
N GLN A 53 1.91 -5.01 14.63
CA GLN A 53 1.62 -4.23 13.42
C GLN A 53 0.13 -4.24 13.04
N ILE A 54 -0.72 -3.71 13.92
CA ILE A 54 -2.18 -3.67 13.74
C ILE A 54 -2.55 -2.78 12.55
N ASP A 55 -1.94 -1.62 12.42
CA ASP A 55 -2.28 -0.67 11.36
C ASP A 55 -1.68 -1.12 10.02
N GLU A 56 -0.47 -1.67 9.99
CA GLU A 56 0.15 -2.16 8.76
C GLU A 56 -0.59 -3.39 8.22
N ARG A 57 -1.02 -4.32 9.08
CA ARG A 57 -1.83 -5.47 8.63
C ARG A 57 -3.24 -5.05 8.22
N ALA A 58 -3.84 -4.08 8.91
CA ALA A 58 -5.15 -3.56 8.54
C ALA A 58 -5.08 -2.81 7.20
N SER A 59 -3.97 -2.13 6.91
CA SER A 59 -3.71 -1.46 5.64
C SER A 59 -3.53 -2.48 4.50
N TRP A 60 -2.53 -3.37 4.63
CA TRP A 60 -2.20 -4.35 3.59
C TRP A 60 -3.34 -5.34 3.31
N PHE A 61 -3.99 -5.89 4.34
CA PHE A 61 -5.06 -6.87 4.15
C PHE A 61 -6.43 -6.25 3.85
N TYR A 62 -6.56 -4.92 3.85
CA TYR A 62 -7.75 -4.26 3.32
C TYR A 62 -7.75 -4.26 1.79
N GLU A 63 -6.56 -4.14 1.17
CA GLU A 63 -6.40 -4.04 -0.29
C GLU A 63 -5.86 -5.33 -0.95
N ALA A 64 -5.19 -6.19 -0.19
CA ALA A 64 -4.50 -7.37 -0.71
C ALA A 64 -4.65 -8.61 0.18
N ILE A 65 -4.10 -9.75 -0.29
CA ILE A 65 -4.13 -11.03 0.43
C ILE A 65 -2.78 -11.73 0.38
N GLY A 66 -2.45 -12.42 1.47
CA GLY A 66 -1.19 -13.14 1.65
C GLY A 66 -0.02 -12.23 2.02
N ASN A 67 0.98 -12.79 2.69
CA ASN A 67 2.26 -12.12 2.93
C ASN A 67 3.36 -13.18 2.98
N THR A 68 4.38 -13.05 2.14
CA THR A 68 5.49 -14.01 2.06
C THR A 68 6.80 -13.26 1.94
N SER A 69 7.91 -13.92 2.26
CA SER A 69 9.26 -13.34 2.09
C SER A 69 9.50 -12.87 0.65
N GLY A 70 8.92 -13.55 -0.33
CA GLY A 70 8.98 -13.16 -1.74
C GLY A 70 8.25 -11.87 -2.07
N MET A 71 7.28 -11.43 -1.26
CA MET A 71 6.47 -10.23 -1.52
C MET A 71 7.02 -8.97 -0.86
N GLN A 72 8.05 -9.09 -0.01
CA GLN A 72 8.59 -7.96 0.77
C GLN A 72 9.62 -7.10 0.01
N GLY A 73 10.13 -7.56 -1.14
CA GLY A 73 11.06 -6.77 -1.96
C GLY A 73 12.43 -6.46 -1.34
N ARG A 74 12.87 -7.23 -0.33
CA ARG A 74 14.09 -6.96 0.46
C ARG A 74 15.37 -7.64 -0.06
N ILE A 75 15.24 -8.57 -1.00
CA ILE A 75 16.35 -9.37 -1.53
C ILE A 75 16.56 -9.02 -3.00
N VAL A 76 17.76 -8.54 -3.35
CA VAL A 76 18.09 -8.18 -4.73
C VAL A 76 17.96 -9.38 -5.66
N GLY A 77 17.16 -9.23 -6.72
CA GLY A 77 16.98 -10.27 -7.74
C GLY A 77 16.04 -11.43 -7.36
N PHE A 78 15.36 -11.34 -6.21
CA PHE A 78 14.40 -12.34 -5.75
C PHE A 78 13.06 -11.70 -5.40
N GLY A 79 11.97 -12.44 -5.64
CA GLY A 79 10.65 -12.02 -5.24
C GLY A 79 10.07 -10.89 -6.10
N GLN A 80 9.21 -10.09 -5.47
CA GLN A 80 8.47 -8.98 -6.04
C GLN A 80 8.46 -7.83 -5.03
N VAL A 81 8.21 -6.62 -5.54
CA VAL A 81 7.96 -5.42 -4.75
C VAL A 81 6.73 -4.73 -5.32
N TYR A 82 5.82 -4.32 -4.45
CA TYR A 82 4.55 -3.70 -4.83
C TYR A 82 4.58 -2.24 -4.39
N LEU A 83 4.42 -1.35 -5.37
CA LEU A 83 4.34 0.08 -5.17
C LEU A 83 2.98 0.56 -5.63
N GLU A 84 2.40 1.50 -4.90
CA GLU A 84 1.09 2.05 -5.21
C GLU A 84 1.06 3.57 -5.05
N PRO A 85 0.35 4.26 -5.95
CA PRO A 85 0.02 5.66 -5.77
C PRO A 85 -1.49 5.85 -5.80
N ALA A 86 -2.08 6.29 -4.69
CA ALA A 86 -3.50 6.64 -4.67
C ALA A 86 -3.76 8.09 -5.15
N ARG A 87 -2.71 8.90 -5.28
CA ARG A 87 -2.78 10.33 -5.64
C ARG A 87 -1.92 10.68 -6.85
N ASP A 88 -2.37 11.67 -7.60
CA ASP A 88 -1.62 12.24 -8.73
C ASP A 88 -0.48 13.18 -8.27
N LYS A 89 0.25 13.75 -9.24
CA LYS A 89 1.38 14.66 -8.97
C LYS A 89 1.02 15.90 -8.14
N SER A 90 -0.23 16.34 -8.17
CA SER A 90 -0.73 17.50 -7.41
C SER A 90 -1.13 17.11 -5.99
N GLY A 91 -1.29 15.81 -5.72
CA GLY A 91 -1.82 15.30 -4.46
C GLY A 91 -3.33 15.08 -4.45
N ALA A 92 -4.02 15.28 -5.58
CA ALA A 92 -5.42 14.90 -5.71
C ALA A 92 -5.56 13.38 -5.84
N TRP A 93 -6.63 12.81 -5.28
CA TRP A 93 -6.97 11.40 -5.48
C TRP A 93 -7.16 11.08 -6.97
N LEU A 94 -6.72 9.89 -7.37
CA LEU A 94 -6.99 9.38 -8.71
C LEU A 94 -8.50 9.16 -8.89
N ASP A 95 -9.02 9.64 -10.02
CA ASP A 95 -10.45 9.69 -10.32
C ASP A 95 -10.67 9.13 -11.73
N GLY A 96 -11.44 8.05 -11.84
CA GLY A 96 -11.69 7.35 -13.11
C GLY A 96 -12.37 8.21 -14.18
N ALA A 97 -12.95 9.37 -13.82
CA ALA A 97 -13.49 10.33 -14.77
C ALA A 97 -12.42 11.21 -15.46
N LYS A 98 -11.15 11.09 -15.07
CA LYS A 98 -10.03 11.91 -15.57
C LYS A 98 -9.01 11.07 -16.33
N TYR A 99 -8.18 11.76 -17.11
CA TYR A 99 -7.09 11.16 -17.87
C TYR A 99 -5.75 11.34 -17.17
N TYR A 100 -4.98 10.26 -17.06
CA TYR A 100 -3.65 10.25 -16.46
C TYR A 100 -2.60 9.69 -17.41
N ARG A 101 -1.35 10.04 -17.15
CA ARG A 101 -0.19 9.51 -17.88
C ARG A 101 0.90 9.14 -16.90
N LEU A 102 1.30 7.88 -16.88
CA LEU A 102 2.50 7.42 -16.19
C LEU A 102 3.64 7.26 -17.21
N ARG A 103 4.72 8.05 -17.06
CA ARG A 103 5.95 7.84 -17.83
C ARG A 103 6.83 6.87 -17.08
N VAL A 104 7.03 5.67 -17.62
CA VAL A 104 7.92 4.67 -17.05
C VAL A 104 9.31 4.80 -17.70
N PRO A 105 10.38 5.08 -16.93
CA PRO A 105 11.73 5.17 -17.47
C PRO A 105 12.21 3.85 -18.12
N PRO A 106 13.17 3.92 -19.05
CA PRO A 106 13.90 2.73 -19.48
C PRO A 106 14.68 2.13 -18.30
N ASN A 107 15.05 0.85 -18.39
CA ASN A 107 15.93 0.17 -17.43
C ASN A 107 15.42 0.18 -15.97
N ALA A 108 14.13 -0.15 -15.76
CA ALA A 108 13.69 -0.38 -14.38
C ALA A 108 14.48 -1.52 -13.73
N PRO A 109 14.72 -1.46 -12.40
CA PRO A 109 15.48 -2.46 -11.66
C PRO A 109 14.65 -3.73 -11.43
N VAL A 110 14.24 -4.40 -12.51
CA VAL A 110 13.47 -5.63 -12.50
C VAL A 110 14.12 -6.63 -13.44
N LYS A 111 14.29 -7.88 -12.99
CA LYS A 111 14.92 -8.93 -13.80
C LYS A 111 13.94 -9.60 -14.76
N GLN A 112 12.70 -9.79 -14.34
CA GLN A 112 11.71 -10.57 -15.09
C GLN A 112 10.74 -9.67 -15.86
N PHE A 113 9.87 -8.94 -15.16
CA PHE A 113 8.95 -7.98 -15.77
C PHE A 113 8.52 -6.92 -14.77
N ARG A 114 7.81 -5.91 -15.28
CA ARG A 114 7.03 -4.94 -14.51
C ARG A 114 5.64 -4.86 -15.13
N SER A 115 4.63 -4.67 -14.31
CA SER A 115 3.25 -4.46 -14.75
C SER A 115 2.63 -3.30 -13.98
N PHE A 116 1.49 -2.84 -14.46
CA PHE A 116 0.64 -1.89 -13.77
C PHE A 116 -0.80 -2.39 -13.87
N THR A 117 -1.52 -2.35 -12.75
CA THR A 117 -2.88 -2.86 -12.62
C THR A 117 -3.74 -1.75 -12.00
N LEU A 118 -4.99 -1.63 -12.45
CA LEU A 118 -5.99 -0.67 -11.98
C LEU A 118 -7.15 -1.41 -11.32
#